data_AF-A0A3C1EH81-F1
#
_entry.id   AF-A0A3C1EH81-F1
#
_cell.length_a   1.000
_cell.length_b   1.000
_cell.length_c   1.000
_cell.angle_alpha   90.00
_cell.angle_beta   90.00
_cell.angle_gamma   90.00
#
_symmetry.space_group_name_H-M   'P 1'
#
loop_
_entity.id
_entity.type
_entity.pdbx_description
1 polymer ?
#
loop_
_entity_poly.entity_id
_entity_poly.type
_entity_poly.pdbx_seq_one_letter_code
_entity_poly.pdbx_strand_id
1 'polypeptide(L)'
;DPPKLGEYPDVTGVFDVDSIGLVQVAANLNRGLDIGGNPIEPPTGLFIGVGANPCAVDMEREIDRYFRKIDAGAEFAITQPVFDPEALLRFLDRVGTYRRKIPVLAGVWPLLSFKNAEFMNNEVPGVVVPKPILDRMARCKTREDGRKAGIEIARGIVERISDRVDGFQVSAPLGHVETALAVLAKSF
;
A
#
# COMPACT_ATOMS: atom_id res chain seq x y z
N ASP A 1 -1.47 21.48 -9.05
CA ASP A 1 -1.92 22.61 -9.87
C ASP A 1 -2.68 23.63 -9.06
N PRO A 2 -2.49 24.94 -9.29
CA PRO A 2 -3.23 25.97 -8.57
C PRO A 2 -4.71 25.92 -8.99
N PRO A 3 -5.67 25.86 -8.04
CA PRO A 3 -7.08 25.91 -8.37
C PRO A 3 -7.42 27.36 -8.74
N LYS A 4 -7.66 27.60 -10.03
CA LYS A 4 -8.48 28.74 -10.45
C LYS A 4 -9.83 28.19 -10.89
N LEU A 5 -10.88 28.72 -10.27
CA LEU A 5 -12.33 28.49 -10.46
C LEU A 5 -12.98 27.41 -9.56
N GLY A 6 -13.51 27.87 -8.43
CA GLY A 6 -14.52 27.21 -7.60
C GLY A 6 -15.16 28.23 -6.65
N GLU A 7 -16.38 27.97 -6.16
CA GLU A 7 -17.18 28.88 -5.31
C GLU A 7 -16.70 29.00 -3.86
N TYR A 8 -15.52 28.49 -3.52
CA TYR A 8 -15.00 28.49 -2.16
C TYR A 8 -13.91 29.57 -2.01
N PRO A 9 -14.25 30.77 -1.47
CA PRO A 9 -13.35 31.91 -1.42
C PRO A 9 -12.14 31.70 -0.50
N ASP A 10 -12.21 30.75 0.43
CA ASP A 10 -11.14 30.44 1.40
C ASP A 10 -10.28 29.22 0.99
N VAL A 11 -10.45 28.68 -0.22
CA VAL A 11 -9.64 27.55 -0.68
C VAL A 11 -8.27 28.04 -1.14
N THR A 12 -7.30 27.95 -0.24
CA THR A 12 -5.88 28.05 -0.56
C THR A 12 -5.46 26.86 -1.43
N GLY A 13 -4.71 27.16 -2.51
CA GLY A 13 -4.34 26.17 -3.50
C GLY A 13 -3.49 25.02 -2.94
N VAL A 14 -4.04 23.81 -3.01
CA VAL A 14 -3.40 22.49 -2.79
C VAL A 14 -2.70 22.30 -1.43
N PHE A 15 -3.30 21.42 -0.61
CA PHE A 15 -2.81 20.79 0.63
C PHE A 15 -3.18 21.44 1.98
N ASP A 16 -4.42 21.25 2.44
CA ASP A 16 -4.75 21.37 3.88
C ASP A 16 -5.18 20.04 4.54
N VAL A 17 -5.26 18.95 3.78
CA VAL A 17 -5.68 17.66 4.31
C VAL A 17 -4.65 16.59 4.03
N ASP A 18 -4.14 15.99 5.12
CA ASP A 18 -3.34 14.78 5.04
C ASP A 18 -4.23 13.57 4.64
N SER A 19 -3.64 12.38 4.55
CA SER A 19 -4.40 11.17 4.17
C SER A 19 -5.63 10.88 5.04
N ILE A 20 -5.63 11.30 6.31
CA ILE A 20 -6.78 11.09 7.21
C ILE A 20 -7.89 12.08 6.84
N GLY A 21 -7.52 13.34 6.62
CA GLY A 21 -8.44 14.37 6.17
C GLY A 21 -9.10 14.04 4.83
N LEU A 22 -8.33 13.50 3.88
CA LEU A 22 -8.88 13.08 2.58
C LEU A 22 -9.90 11.95 2.71
N VAL A 23 -9.66 10.99 3.62
CA VAL A 23 -10.63 9.92 3.93
C VAL A 23 -11.91 10.53 4.50
N GLN A 24 -11.80 11.50 5.40
CA GLN A 24 -12.96 12.18 5.98
C GLN A 24 -13.77 12.92 4.92
N VAL A 25 -13.11 13.61 3.98
CA VAL A 25 -13.76 14.27 2.85
C VAL A 25 -14.50 13.25 1.99
N ALA A 26 -13.85 12.15 1.60
CA ALA A 26 -14.48 11.10 0.81
C ALA A 26 -15.69 10.47 1.52
N ALA A 27 -15.58 10.24 2.83
CA ALA A 27 -16.68 9.72 3.65
C ALA A 27 -17.85 10.71 3.76
N ASN A 28 -17.58 12.03 3.80
CA ASN A 28 -18.61 13.06 3.80
C ASN A 28 -19.32 13.15 2.44
N LEU A 29 -18.57 13.06 1.33
CA LEU A 29 -19.16 13.01 -0.01
C LEU A 29 -20.12 11.83 -0.16
N ASN A 30 -19.77 10.67 0.41
CA ASN A 30 -20.65 9.50 0.45
C ASN A 30 -21.92 9.70 1.32
N ARG A 31 -21.92 10.71 2.20
CA ARG A 31 -23.07 11.10 3.01
C ARG A 31 -23.84 12.28 2.42
N GLY A 32 -23.46 12.74 1.23
CA GLY A 32 -24.12 13.86 0.58
C GLY A 32 -23.65 15.21 1.10
N LEU A 33 -22.42 15.33 1.59
CA LEU A 33 -21.85 16.58 2.09
C LEU A 33 -20.54 16.91 1.38
N ASP A 34 -20.42 18.12 0.84
CA ASP A 34 -19.16 18.65 0.31
C ASP A 34 -18.17 19.02 1.44
N ILE A 35 -17.01 19.58 1.07
CA ILE A 35 -15.99 19.99 2.04
C ILE A 35 -16.42 21.13 2.96
N GLY A 36 -17.37 21.97 2.52
CA GLY A 36 -17.97 23.05 3.30
C GLY A 36 -19.20 22.63 4.10
N GLY A 37 -19.62 21.36 4.00
CA GLY A 37 -20.82 20.83 4.64
C GLY A 37 -22.12 21.15 3.88
N ASN A 38 -22.03 21.66 2.64
CA ASN A 38 -23.21 21.87 1.81
C ASN A 38 -23.72 20.52 1.28
N PRO A 39 -25.04 20.35 1.12
CA PRO A 39 -25.60 19.14 0.58
C PRO A 39 -25.17 18.92 -0.88
N ILE A 40 -24.80 17.70 -1.22
CA ILE A 40 -24.63 17.23 -2.60
C ILE A 40 -25.64 16.12 -2.89
N GLU A 41 -26.31 16.20 -4.04
CA GLU A 41 -27.32 15.24 -4.46
C GLU A 41 -27.14 14.85 -5.93
N PRO A 42 -27.03 13.55 -6.26
CA PRO A 42 -26.95 12.42 -5.33
C PRO A 42 -25.62 12.39 -4.54
N PRO A 43 -25.56 11.72 -3.37
CA PRO A 43 -24.30 11.45 -2.69
C PRO A 43 -23.39 10.56 -3.55
N THR A 44 -22.09 10.56 -3.25
CA THR A 44 -21.15 9.64 -3.91
C THR A 44 -21.26 8.22 -3.34
N GLY A 45 -20.66 7.24 -4.04
CA GLY A 45 -20.59 5.84 -3.62
C GLY A 45 -19.16 5.30 -3.67
N LEU A 46 -18.19 6.08 -3.17
CA LEU A 46 -16.77 5.73 -3.20
C LEU A 46 -16.48 4.60 -2.20
N PHE A 47 -15.71 3.61 -2.62
CA PHE A 47 -15.14 2.60 -1.72
C PHE A 47 -13.75 3.03 -1.28
N ILE A 48 -13.57 3.36 0.00
CA ILE A 48 -12.41 4.16 0.45
C ILE A 48 -11.26 3.26 0.91
N GLY A 49 -10.18 3.22 0.13
CA GLY A 49 -8.93 2.52 0.45
C GLY A 49 -7.84 3.43 1.02
N VAL A 50 -6.98 2.88 1.88
CA VAL A 50 -5.83 3.61 2.43
C VAL A 50 -4.52 2.84 2.37
N GLY A 51 -3.41 3.57 2.31
CA GLY A 51 -2.08 2.98 2.45
C GLY A 51 -1.72 2.67 3.90
N ALA A 52 -0.97 1.58 4.11
CA ALA A 52 -0.33 1.22 5.38
C ALA A 52 1.16 0.86 5.15
N ASN A 53 2.05 1.21 6.08
CA ASN A 53 3.47 0.88 5.99
C ASN A 53 3.94 -0.03 7.14
N PRO A 54 4.01 -1.35 6.93
CA PRO A 54 4.50 -2.29 7.94
C PRO A 54 5.99 -2.16 8.30
N CYS A 55 6.76 -1.39 7.52
CA CYS A 55 8.18 -1.11 7.76
C CYS A 55 8.42 0.37 8.12
N ALA A 56 7.40 1.07 8.62
CA ALA A 56 7.53 2.46 9.03
C ALA A 56 8.63 2.65 10.09
N VAL A 57 9.45 3.69 9.91
CA VAL A 57 10.50 4.06 10.88
C VAL A 57 9.91 4.38 12.25
N ASP A 58 8.77 5.10 12.26
CA ASP A 58 7.99 5.38 13.45
C ASP A 58 6.69 4.55 13.41
N MET A 59 6.79 3.33 13.93
CA MET A 59 5.67 2.37 13.92
C MET A 59 4.51 2.81 14.81
N GLU A 60 4.76 3.51 15.93
CA GLU A 60 3.69 4.04 16.78
C GLU A 60 2.85 5.06 16.04
N ARG A 61 3.51 6.00 15.36
CA ARG A 61 2.83 7.00 14.54
C ARG A 61 2.09 6.37 13.37
N GLU A 62 2.65 5.36 12.70
CA GLU A 62 1.97 4.69 11.60
C GLU A 62 0.68 3.99 12.06
N ILE A 63 0.72 3.34 13.23
CA ILE A 63 -0.44 2.65 13.80
C ILE A 63 -1.53 3.63 14.25
N ASP A 64 -1.16 4.72 14.93
CA ASP A 64 -2.11 5.80 15.26
C ASP A 64 -2.82 6.34 14.00
N ARG A 65 -2.04 6.66 12.97
CA ARG A 65 -2.58 7.18 11.70
C ARG A 65 -3.45 6.15 11.00
N TYR A 66 -3.10 4.87 11.05
CA TYR A 66 -3.90 3.79 10.51
C TYR A 66 -5.28 3.71 11.20
N PHE A 67 -5.33 3.78 12.52
CA PHE A 67 -6.59 3.79 13.27
C PHE A 67 -7.44 5.03 12.97
N ARG A 68 -6.81 6.21 12.90
CA ARG A 68 -7.51 7.45 12.53
C ARG A 68 -8.09 7.42 11.12
N LYS A 69 -7.42 6.76 10.17
CA LYS A 69 -7.97 6.50 8.82
C LYS A 69 -9.22 5.60 8.90
N ILE A 70 -9.18 4.54 9.70
CA ILE A 70 -10.35 3.64 9.91
C ILE A 70 -11.52 4.43 10.52
N ASP A 71 -11.27 5.24 11.54
CA ASP A 71 -12.31 6.04 12.18
C ASP A 71 -12.90 7.11 11.24
N ALA A 72 -12.08 7.67 10.35
CA ALA A 72 -12.51 8.64 9.34
C ALA A 72 -13.37 8.02 8.23
N GLY A 73 -13.38 6.69 8.08
CA GLY A 73 -14.23 5.98 7.13
C GLY A 73 -13.50 5.11 6.12
N ALA A 74 -12.21 4.81 6.29
CA ALA A 74 -11.53 3.83 5.45
C ALA A 74 -12.18 2.44 5.57
N GLU A 75 -12.22 1.71 4.45
CA GLU A 75 -12.93 0.45 4.31
C GLU A 75 -12.01 -0.72 3.94
N PHE A 76 -10.83 -0.45 3.39
CA PHE A 76 -9.77 -1.44 3.18
C PHE A 76 -8.39 -0.77 3.17
N ALA A 77 -7.34 -1.57 3.34
CA ALA A 77 -5.96 -1.09 3.30
C ALA A 77 -5.12 -1.85 2.29
N ILE A 78 -4.19 -1.16 1.65
CA ILE A 78 -3.11 -1.76 0.85
C ILE A 78 -1.78 -1.41 1.52
N THR A 79 -0.95 -2.41 1.77
CA THR A 79 0.36 -2.16 2.34
C THR A 79 1.35 -1.66 1.28
N GLN A 80 2.39 -0.97 1.71
CA GLN A 80 3.61 -0.84 0.90
C GLN A 80 4.16 -2.24 0.53
N PRO A 81 4.96 -2.35 -0.56
CA PRO A 81 5.57 -3.61 -0.97
C PRO A 81 6.27 -4.33 0.18
N VAL A 82 5.86 -5.57 0.42
CA VAL A 82 6.36 -6.39 1.52
C VAL A 82 7.56 -7.19 1.03
N PHE A 83 8.75 -6.90 1.58
CA PHE A 83 9.94 -7.74 1.42
C PHE A 83 10.40 -8.37 2.74
N ASP A 84 9.90 -7.87 3.88
CA ASP A 84 10.03 -8.48 5.21
C ASP A 84 8.65 -8.97 5.67
N PRO A 85 8.34 -10.28 5.51
CA PRO A 85 7.09 -10.87 5.99
C PRO A 85 6.88 -10.68 7.49
N GLU A 86 7.94 -10.76 8.29
CA GLU A 86 7.82 -10.70 9.76
C GLU A 86 7.47 -9.27 10.22
N ALA A 87 7.92 -8.25 9.51
CA ALA A 87 7.48 -6.87 9.73
C ALA A 87 5.97 -6.72 9.47
N LEU A 88 5.46 -7.31 8.38
CA LEU A 88 4.02 -7.34 8.12
C LEU A 88 3.26 -8.06 9.24
N LEU A 89 3.71 -9.24 9.66
CA LEU A 89 3.03 -10.03 10.69
C LEU A 89 2.94 -9.25 12.02
N ARG A 90 4.03 -8.60 12.44
CA ARG A 90 4.03 -7.74 13.64
C ARG A 90 3.07 -6.55 13.51
N PHE A 91 3.01 -5.92 12.34
CA PHE A 91 2.05 -4.85 12.07
C PHE A 91 0.62 -5.36 12.18
N LEU A 92 0.30 -6.50 11.56
CA LEU A 92 -1.02 -7.13 11.58
C LEU A 92 -1.45 -7.53 12.99
N ASP A 93 -0.54 -8.07 13.81
CA ASP A 93 -0.82 -8.37 15.21
C ASP A 93 -1.24 -7.12 15.97
N ARG A 94 -0.56 -5.99 15.71
CA ARG A 94 -0.81 -4.73 16.41
C ARG A 94 -2.08 -4.02 15.96
N VAL A 95 -2.37 -3.98 14.65
CA VAL A 95 -3.66 -3.43 14.19
C VAL A 95 -4.83 -4.36 14.52
N GLY A 96 -4.56 -5.66 14.69
CA GLY A 96 -5.53 -6.66 15.08
C GLY A 96 -6.14 -6.45 16.48
N THR A 97 -5.51 -5.63 17.32
CA THR A 97 -6.06 -5.26 18.64
C THR A 97 -7.06 -4.10 18.58
N TYR A 98 -7.23 -3.46 17.41
CA TYR A 98 -8.16 -2.34 17.27
C TYR A 98 -9.61 -2.81 17.24
N ARG A 99 -10.50 -1.98 17.78
CA ARG A 99 -11.93 -2.25 17.91
C ARG A 99 -12.64 -2.49 16.57
N ARG A 100 -12.13 -1.90 15.48
CA ARG A 100 -12.65 -2.03 14.12
C ARG A 100 -11.54 -2.51 13.20
N LYS A 101 -11.84 -3.54 12.42
CA LYS A 101 -10.92 -4.10 11.42
C LYS A 101 -11.44 -3.81 10.03
N ILE A 102 -10.53 -3.61 9.09
CA ILE A 102 -10.79 -3.50 7.66
C ILE A 102 -9.89 -4.51 6.93
N PRO A 103 -10.30 -5.04 5.77
CA PRO A 103 -9.47 -5.95 5.00
C PRO A 103 -8.11 -5.33 4.66
N VAL A 104 -7.05 -6.12 4.78
CA VAL A 104 -5.67 -5.72 4.44
C VAL A 104 -5.18 -6.53 3.24
N LEU A 105 -4.89 -5.84 2.15
CA LEU A 105 -4.24 -6.39 0.97
C LEU A 105 -2.73 -6.15 1.06
N ALA A 106 -1.94 -7.21 1.04
CA ALA A 106 -0.48 -7.07 1.00
C ALA A 106 -0.02 -6.62 -0.38
N GLY A 107 0.75 -5.53 -0.41
CA GLY A 107 1.46 -5.09 -1.62
C GLY A 107 2.61 -6.05 -1.95
N VAL A 108 2.63 -6.56 -3.18
CA VAL A 108 3.66 -7.49 -3.67
C VAL A 108 4.34 -6.91 -4.90
N TRP A 109 5.66 -6.80 -4.83
CA TRP A 109 6.48 -6.27 -5.92
C TRP A 109 7.54 -7.29 -6.36
N PRO A 110 7.36 -7.95 -7.52
CA PRO A 110 8.38 -8.86 -8.05
C PRO A 110 9.61 -8.07 -8.50
N LEU A 111 10.79 -8.39 -7.98
CA LEU A 111 12.03 -7.70 -8.36
C LEU A 111 12.48 -8.13 -9.77
N LEU A 112 12.97 -7.18 -10.57
CA LEU A 112 13.43 -7.49 -11.94
C LEU A 112 14.94 -7.73 -12.04
N SER A 113 15.72 -7.15 -11.13
CA SER A 113 17.19 -7.20 -11.13
C SER A 113 17.74 -6.69 -9.80
N PHE A 114 19.05 -6.86 -9.56
CA PHE A 114 19.73 -6.27 -8.41
C PHE A 114 19.57 -4.75 -8.36
N LYS A 115 19.82 -4.05 -9.48
CA LYS A 115 19.65 -2.59 -9.55
C LYS A 115 18.22 -2.14 -9.22
N ASN A 116 17.22 -2.93 -9.63
CA ASN A 116 15.83 -2.67 -9.24
C ASN A 116 15.62 -2.87 -7.74
N ALA A 117 16.21 -3.90 -7.13
CA ALA A 117 16.14 -4.13 -5.68
C ALA A 117 16.81 -3.01 -4.88
N GLU A 118 17.98 -2.53 -5.32
CA GLU A 118 18.66 -1.38 -4.70
C GLU A 118 17.82 -0.10 -4.80
N PHE A 119 17.22 0.16 -5.98
CA PHE A 119 16.32 1.28 -6.16
C PHE A 119 15.11 1.20 -5.22
N MET A 120 14.48 0.03 -5.11
CA MET A 120 13.35 -0.17 -4.18
C MET A 120 13.76 0.10 -2.73
N ASN A 121 14.98 -0.26 -2.33
CA ASN A 121 15.46 -0.08 -0.96
C ASN A 121 15.87 1.37 -0.64
N ASN A 122 16.47 2.07 -1.59
CA ASN A 122 17.11 3.36 -1.34
C ASN A 122 16.26 4.56 -1.77
N GLU A 123 15.48 4.39 -2.84
CA GLU A 123 14.80 5.49 -3.53
C GLU A 123 13.29 5.48 -3.33
N VAL A 124 12.70 4.37 -2.84
CA VAL A 124 11.25 4.27 -2.58
C VAL A 124 10.97 4.45 -1.09
N PRO A 125 10.39 5.59 -0.68
CA PRO A 125 10.13 5.86 0.74
C PRO A 125 9.25 4.80 1.38
N GLY A 126 9.68 4.29 2.53
CA GLY A 126 8.91 3.32 3.31
C GLY A 126 9.03 1.87 2.83
N VAL A 127 9.83 1.59 1.79
CA VAL A 127 10.17 0.24 1.38
C VAL A 127 11.53 -0.15 1.94
N VAL A 128 11.62 -1.33 2.53
CA VAL A 128 12.88 -1.92 3.02
C VAL A 128 13.05 -3.27 2.33
N VAL A 129 14.20 -3.48 1.68
CA VAL A 129 14.56 -4.76 1.07
C VAL A 129 15.64 -5.43 1.95
N PRO A 130 15.32 -6.50 2.68
CA PRO A 130 16.27 -7.18 3.54
C PRO A 130 17.55 -7.60 2.81
N LYS A 131 18.70 -7.49 3.50
CA LYS A 131 20.01 -7.87 2.97
C LYS A 131 20.05 -9.26 2.30
N PRO A 132 19.41 -10.32 2.84
CA PRO A 132 19.39 -11.63 2.17
C PRO A 132 18.74 -11.62 0.78
N ILE A 133 17.73 -10.76 0.57
CA ILE A 133 17.09 -10.56 -0.74
C ILE A 133 18.04 -9.81 -1.67
N LEU A 134 18.67 -8.72 -1.19
CA LEU A 134 19.67 -7.99 -1.97
C LEU A 134 20.84 -8.90 -2.40
N ASP A 135 21.39 -9.69 -1.47
CA ASP A 135 22.47 -10.64 -1.74
C ASP A 135 22.05 -11.72 -2.75
N ARG A 136 20.79 -12.19 -2.69
CA ARG A 136 20.26 -13.15 -3.67
C ARG A 136 20.18 -12.52 -5.05
N MET A 137 19.66 -11.30 -5.15
CA MET A 137 19.54 -10.59 -6.43
C MET A 137 20.92 -10.24 -7.01
N ALA A 138 21.91 -9.93 -6.18
CA ALA A 138 23.29 -9.63 -6.61
C ALA A 138 23.99 -10.84 -7.26
N ARG A 139 23.57 -12.07 -6.94
CA ARG A 139 24.12 -13.31 -7.54
C ARG A 139 23.55 -13.62 -8.92
N CYS A 140 22.47 -12.96 -9.34
CA CYS A 140 21.87 -13.15 -10.66
C CYS A 140 22.77 -12.53 -11.74
N LYS A 141 23.09 -13.30 -12.78
CA LYS A 141 24.03 -12.87 -13.84
C LYS A 141 23.31 -12.27 -15.05
N THR A 142 22.08 -12.70 -15.31
CA THR A 142 21.28 -12.23 -16.44
C THR A 142 19.99 -11.56 -15.97
N ARG A 143 19.34 -10.82 -16.87
CA ARG A 143 17.99 -10.24 -16.62
C ARG A 143 16.94 -11.33 -16.40
N GLU A 144 17.07 -12.44 -17.10
CA GLU A 144 16.17 -13.58 -16.95
C GLU A 144 16.31 -14.22 -15.56
N ASP A 145 17.55 -14.43 -15.09
CA ASP A 145 17.83 -14.92 -13.74
C ASP A 145 17.24 -13.98 -12.68
N GLY A 146 17.43 -12.67 -12.86
CA GLY A 146 16.90 -11.64 -11.96
C GLY A 146 15.37 -11.69 -11.87
N ARG A 147 14.69 -11.75 -13.01
CA ARG A 147 13.23 -11.87 -13.06
C ARG A 147 12.74 -13.16 -12.39
N LYS A 148 13.39 -14.29 -12.70
CA LYS A 148 13.05 -15.58 -12.09
C LYS A 148 13.21 -15.54 -10.58
N ALA A 149 14.36 -15.06 -10.08
CA ALA A 149 14.61 -14.92 -8.66
C ALA A 149 13.61 -13.98 -7.98
N GLY A 150 13.25 -12.85 -8.61
CA GLY A 150 12.26 -11.93 -8.07
C GLY A 150 10.85 -12.53 -7.97
N ILE A 151 10.44 -13.33 -8.95
CA ILE A 151 9.18 -14.10 -8.89
C ILE A 151 9.24 -15.11 -7.73
N GLU A 152 10.32 -15.88 -7.60
CA GLU A 152 10.48 -16.86 -6.53
C GLU A 152 10.46 -16.22 -5.14
N ILE A 153 11.11 -15.06 -4.97
CA ILE A 153 11.10 -14.28 -3.73
C ILE A 153 9.68 -13.81 -3.42
N ALA A 154 8.99 -13.21 -4.39
CA ALA A 154 7.62 -12.73 -4.21
C ALA A 154 6.65 -13.88 -3.86
N ARG A 155 6.79 -15.05 -4.50
CA ARG A 155 5.99 -16.25 -4.18
C ARG A 155 6.23 -16.73 -2.75
N GLY A 156 7.49 -16.81 -2.32
CA GLY A 156 7.81 -17.20 -0.94
C GLY A 156 7.23 -16.25 0.10
N ILE A 157 7.23 -14.94 -0.19
CA ILE A 157 6.59 -13.93 0.66
C ILE A 157 5.07 -14.14 0.69
N VAL A 158 4.43 -14.29 -0.46
CA VAL A 158 2.98 -14.54 -0.58
C VAL A 158 2.58 -15.78 0.21
N GLU A 159 3.30 -16.89 0.05
CA GLU A 159 3.06 -18.13 0.78
C GLU A 159 3.14 -17.91 2.29
N ARG A 160 4.20 -17.22 2.75
CA ARG A 160 4.45 -16.95 4.18
C ARG A 160 3.34 -16.15 4.87
N ILE A 161 2.64 -15.27 4.15
CA ILE A 161 1.67 -14.33 4.73
C ILE A 161 0.22 -14.61 4.34
N SER A 162 -0.02 -15.63 3.51
CA SER A 162 -1.32 -15.94 2.90
C SER A 162 -2.45 -16.23 3.89
N ASP A 163 -2.14 -16.75 5.07
CA ASP A 163 -3.07 -17.04 6.16
C ASP A 163 -3.35 -15.82 7.06
N ARG A 164 -2.69 -14.69 6.79
CA ARG A 164 -2.68 -13.50 7.64
C ARG A 164 -3.23 -12.25 6.96
N VAL A 165 -3.47 -12.27 5.65
CA VAL A 165 -3.97 -11.14 4.85
C VAL A 165 -5.24 -11.52 4.10
N ASP A 166 -6.05 -10.51 3.76
CA ASP A 166 -7.33 -10.70 3.06
C ASP A 166 -7.16 -10.76 1.53
N GLY A 167 -5.96 -10.49 1.03
CA GLY A 167 -5.61 -10.60 -0.38
C GLY A 167 -4.27 -9.95 -0.72
N PHE A 168 -4.00 -9.85 -2.02
CA PHE A 168 -2.73 -9.34 -2.54
C PHE A 168 -2.96 -8.31 -3.64
N GLN A 169 -2.25 -7.19 -3.57
CA GLN A 169 -2.07 -6.27 -4.69
C GLN A 169 -0.71 -6.56 -5.32
N VAL A 170 -0.70 -7.22 -6.48
CA VAL A 170 0.56 -7.55 -7.17
C VAL A 170 0.84 -6.53 -8.25
N SER A 171 1.96 -5.84 -8.13
CA SER A 171 2.42 -4.87 -9.14
C SER A 171 2.97 -5.59 -10.36
N ALA A 172 2.82 -4.95 -11.54
CA ALA A 172 3.43 -5.36 -12.80
C ALA A 172 4.55 -4.36 -13.16
N PRO A 173 5.79 -4.54 -12.66
CA PRO A 173 6.87 -3.58 -12.86
C PRO A 173 7.13 -3.38 -14.35
N LEU A 174 7.25 -2.11 -14.77
CA LEU A 174 7.43 -1.71 -16.18
C LEU A 174 6.34 -2.24 -17.14
N GLY A 175 5.15 -2.59 -16.61
CA GLY A 175 4.06 -3.15 -17.42
C GLY A 175 4.19 -4.64 -17.73
N HIS A 176 5.12 -5.36 -17.09
CA HIS A 176 5.32 -6.80 -17.32
C HIS A 176 4.26 -7.65 -16.60
N VAL A 177 3.03 -7.68 -17.13
CA VAL A 177 1.88 -8.38 -16.54
C VAL A 177 2.15 -9.87 -16.30
N GLU A 178 2.87 -10.53 -17.21
CA GLU A 178 3.25 -11.95 -17.05
C GLU A 178 4.03 -12.22 -15.75
N THR A 179 4.86 -11.26 -15.32
CA THR A 179 5.62 -11.39 -14.07
C THR A 179 4.70 -11.36 -12.86
N ALA A 180 3.69 -10.47 -12.87
CA ALA A 180 2.69 -10.41 -11.81
C ALA A 180 1.83 -11.69 -11.77
N LEU A 181 1.40 -12.18 -12.94
CA LEU A 181 0.64 -13.43 -13.05
C LEU A 181 1.46 -14.64 -12.58
N ALA A 182 2.76 -14.70 -12.87
CA ALA A 182 3.64 -15.77 -12.42
C ALA A 182 3.80 -15.84 -10.89
N VAL A 183 3.63 -14.71 -10.19
CA VAL A 183 3.58 -14.69 -8.72
C VAL A 183 2.28 -15.30 -8.20
N LEU A 184 1.15 -15.02 -8.86
CA LEU A 184 -0.18 -15.52 -8.45
C LEU A 184 -0.47 -16.96 -8.89
N ALA A 185 0.28 -17.50 -9.85
CA ALA A 185 0.08 -18.85 -10.35
C ALA A 185 0.30 -19.87 -9.22
N LYS A 186 -0.70 -20.71 -8.92
CA LYS A 186 -0.59 -21.81 -7.96
C LYS A 186 0.63 -22.67 -8.29
N SER A 187 1.39 -23.09 -7.28
CA SER A 187 2.43 -24.11 -7.46
C SER A 187 1.76 -25.39 -8.00
N PHE A 188 2.26 -25.89 -9.13
CA PHE A 188 1.79 -27.14 -9.75
C PHE A 188 2.05 -28.35 -8.85
#